data_AF-A0AAT9FKV5-F1
#
_entry.id   AF-A0AAT9FKV5-F1
#
_cell.length_a   1.000
_cell.length_b   1.000
_cell.length_c   1.000
_cell.angle_alpha   90.00
_cell.angle_beta   90.00
_cell.angle_gamma   90.00
#
_symmetry.space_group_name_H-M   'P 1'
#
loop_
_entity.id
_entity.type
_entity.pdbx_description
1 polymer ?
#
loop_
_entity_poly.entity_id
_entity_poly.type
_entity_poly.pdbx_seq_one_letter_code
_entity_poly.pdbx_strand_id
1 'polypeptide(L)'
;MNAKFLASLVFSVGLAATQAASISVNFRIGNNDNNSVDAGESATQFESVDGANWNNITIAAFGNTSNTNNFNNTSLVNNSGDAAATLNTTIRNGGGTGYANYGFTSEPNQGSTGEAGLMHSYLNFGGTQTGETITVNNLASEFTSKGYKVYIFHDLNQDRNYGFNINDGSVSQSFWTQDSTTDADANDDGIMEWVRATGTTSGTATANGNYSLYTGFSGSSFTITGLSSEARATINGFQIVAVPEPSSTALLGLSGLALLLLRRR
;
A
#
# COMPACT_ATOMS: atom_id res chain seq x y z
N MET A 1 -5.47 1.62 -68.16
CA MET A 1 -4.64 2.59 -67.40
C MET A 1 -5.48 3.05 -66.21
N ASN A 2 -5.26 2.44 -65.04
CA ASN A 2 -4.54 3.02 -63.88
C ASN A 2 -5.36 4.13 -63.19
N ALA A 3 -5.56 4.17 -61.88
CA ALA A 3 -5.38 3.27 -60.75
C ALA A 3 -6.18 3.95 -59.62
N LYS A 4 -7.06 3.24 -58.90
CA LYS A 4 -7.69 3.74 -57.66
C LYS A 4 -7.65 2.65 -56.61
N PHE A 5 -6.45 2.39 -56.09
CA PHE A 5 -6.27 1.64 -54.85
C PHE A 5 -6.50 2.60 -53.68
N LEU A 6 -7.70 2.53 -53.10
CA LEU A 6 -8.05 3.25 -51.88
C LEU A 6 -7.49 2.42 -50.69
N ALA A 7 -6.28 2.74 -50.24
CA ALA A 7 -5.68 2.13 -49.06
C ALA A 7 -6.38 2.69 -47.81
N SER A 8 -7.28 1.91 -47.22
CA SER A 8 -7.90 2.22 -45.93
C SER A 8 -6.92 1.85 -44.82
N LEU A 9 -6.13 2.83 -44.37
CA LEU A 9 -5.20 2.67 -43.25
C LEU A 9 -5.98 2.91 -41.96
N VAL A 10 -6.43 1.84 -41.32
CA VAL A 10 -7.02 1.89 -39.97
C VAL A 10 -5.88 2.05 -38.98
N PHE A 11 -5.65 3.28 -38.52
CA PHE A 11 -4.79 3.54 -37.35
C PHE A 11 -5.65 3.44 -36.10
N SER A 12 -5.58 2.30 -35.41
CA SER A 12 -6.05 2.15 -34.04
C SER A 12 -5.10 2.92 -33.12
N VAL A 13 -5.49 4.14 -32.75
CA VAL A 13 -4.82 4.87 -31.66
C VAL A 13 -5.24 4.20 -30.35
N GLY A 14 -4.41 3.28 -29.85
CA GLY A 14 -4.57 2.73 -28.51
C GLY A 14 -4.29 3.82 -27.49
N LEU A 15 -5.33 4.34 -26.83
CA LEU A 15 -5.18 5.12 -25.62
C LEU A 15 -4.71 4.17 -24.51
N ALA A 16 -3.39 4.04 -24.34
CA ALA A 16 -2.84 3.43 -23.14
C ALA A 16 -3.14 4.39 -21.98
N ALA A 17 -4.05 4.02 -21.09
CA ALA A 17 -4.18 4.70 -19.81
C ALA A 17 -2.85 4.52 -19.07
N THR A 18 -2.12 5.61 -18.85
CA THR A 18 -0.92 5.59 -18.02
C THR A 18 -1.33 5.28 -16.60
N GLN A 19 -1.02 4.07 -16.13
CA GLN A 19 -1.20 3.68 -14.74
C GLN A 19 -0.43 4.64 -13.83
N ALA A 20 -0.99 4.99 -12.67
CA ALA A 20 -0.25 5.75 -11.68
C ALA A 20 0.97 4.94 -11.19
N ALA A 21 2.13 5.58 -11.07
CA ALA A 21 3.26 4.94 -10.40
C ALA A 21 2.88 4.63 -8.95
N SER A 22 3.24 3.43 -8.48
CA SER A 22 2.96 3.04 -7.10
C SER A 22 4.10 2.21 -6.50
N ILE A 23 4.22 2.26 -5.17
CA ILE A 23 5.09 1.41 -4.37
C ILE A 23 4.20 0.65 -3.39
N SER A 24 4.21 -0.68 -3.45
CA SER A 24 3.43 -1.53 -2.54
C SER A 24 4.38 -2.27 -1.60
N VAL A 25 4.09 -2.24 -0.31
CA VAL A 25 4.87 -2.88 0.75
C VAL A 25 3.98 -3.83 1.53
N ASN A 26 4.47 -5.06 1.71
CA ASN A 26 3.83 -6.08 2.53
C ASN A 26 4.82 -6.53 3.61
N PHE A 27 4.39 -6.61 4.86
CA PHE A 27 5.20 -7.13 5.96
C PHE A 27 4.87 -8.60 6.18
N ARG A 28 5.82 -9.50 5.90
CA ARG A 28 5.61 -10.95 5.93
C ARG A 28 6.51 -11.70 6.90
N ILE A 29 6.14 -12.95 7.21
CA ILE A 29 7.01 -13.91 7.90
C ILE A 29 7.68 -14.84 6.88
N GLY A 30 9.00 -14.95 6.92
CA GLY A 30 9.81 -15.47 5.82
C GLY A 30 9.62 -16.95 5.50
N ASN A 31 9.35 -17.81 6.49
CA ASN A 31 9.15 -19.25 6.24
C ASN A 31 7.68 -19.64 6.00
N ASN A 32 6.80 -18.65 5.85
CA ASN A 32 5.41 -18.86 5.47
C ASN A 32 5.11 -18.02 4.22
N ASP A 33 5.31 -18.61 3.04
CA ASP A 33 5.16 -17.90 1.75
C ASP A 33 3.71 -17.44 1.50
N ASN A 34 2.74 -18.04 2.19
CA ASN A 34 1.31 -17.68 2.12
C ASN A 34 1.00 -16.28 2.66
N ASN A 35 1.98 -15.59 3.26
CA ASN A 35 1.84 -14.22 3.74
C ASN A 35 2.53 -13.22 2.78
N SER A 36 2.95 -13.66 1.60
CA SER A 36 3.43 -12.81 0.50
C SER A 36 2.25 -12.33 -0.35
N VAL A 37 2.45 -11.26 -1.10
CA VAL A 37 1.70 -11.05 -2.34
C VAL A 37 2.55 -11.61 -3.47
N ASP A 38 2.09 -12.68 -4.10
CA ASP A 38 2.86 -13.48 -5.07
C ASP A 38 2.61 -13.06 -6.53
N ALA A 39 3.51 -13.45 -7.42
CA ALA A 39 3.37 -13.15 -8.86
C ALA A 39 2.03 -13.65 -9.40
N GLY A 40 1.28 -12.75 -10.07
CA GLY A 40 -0.08 -13.03 -10.53
C GLY A 40 -1.19 -12.73 -9.51
N GLU A 41 -0.84 -12.33 -8.30
CA GLU A 41 -1.77 -11.77 -7.31
C GLU A 41 -1.74 -10.23 -7.35
N SER A 42 -2.81 -9.59 -6.90
CA SER A 42 -2.82 -8.15 -6.63
C SER A 42 -3.83 -7.80 -5.55
N ALA A 43 -3.65 -6.63 -4.92
CA ALA A 43 -4.72 -6.01 -4.15
C ALA A 43 -5.64 -5.23 -5.11
N THR A 44 -6.79 -5.80 -5.42
CA THR A 44 -7.73 -5.49 -6.50
C THR A 44 -8.73 -4.35 -6.29
N GLN A 45 -8.73 -3.58 -5.19
CA GLN A 45 -9.55 -2.35 -5.08
C GLN A 45 -8.80 -1.00 -5.12
N PHE A 46 -7.47 -1.01 -5.02
CA PHE A 46 -6.66 0.22 -5.00
C PHE A 46 -5.92 0.43 -6.33
N GLU A 47 -4.60 0.53 -6.31
CA GLU A 47 -3.79 0.49 -7.52
C GLU A 47 -3.32 -0.96 -7.74
N SER A 48 -3.76 -1.57 -8.84
CA SER A 48 -3.45 -2.97 -9.14
C SER A 48 -1.98 -3.12 -9.50
N VAL A 49 -1.21 -3.74 -8.60
CA VAL A 49 0.21 -4.03 -8.79
C VAL A 49 0.37 -5.54 -8.75
N ASP A 50 1.02 -6.09 -9.78
CA ASP A 50 1.43 -7.49 -9.82
C ASP A 50 2.28 -7.80 -8.58
N GLY A 51 1.95 -8.87 -7.84
CA GLY A 51 2.70 -9.32 -6.67
C GLY A 51 4.19 -9.48 -6.90
N ALA A 52 4.65 -9.75 -8.13
CA ALA A 52 6.08 -9.75 -8.48
C ALA A 52 6.79 -8.41 -8.18
N ASN A 53 6.04 -7.30 -8.19
CA ASN A 53 6.53 -5.96 -7.91
C ASN A 53 6.17 -5.46 -6.50
N TRP A 54 5.63 -6.33 -5.64
CA TRP A 54 5.43 -6.00 -4.23
C TRP A 54 6.74 -6.13 -3.44
N ASN A 55 6.98 -5.15 -2.57
CA ASN A 55 8.10 -5.16 -1.65
C ASN A 55 7.73 -6.00 -0.42
N ASN A 56 7.94 -7.31 -0.52
CA ASN A 56 7.67 -8.28 0.54
C ASN A 56 8.79 -8.25 1.62
N ILE A 57 8.61 -7.43 2.66
CA ILE A 57 9.57 -7.23 3.75
C ILE A 57 9.42 -8.33 4.80
N THR A 58 10.43 -9.19 4.91
CA THR A 58 10.45 -10.25 5.94
C THR A 58 10.74 -9.66 7.32
N ILE A 59 9.71 -9.61 8.18
CA ILE A 59 9.85 -9.06 9.53
C ILE A 59 10.40 -10.07 10.54
N ALA A 60 10.20 -11.35 10.30
CA ALA A 60 10.81 -12.45 11.06
C ALA A 60 10.83 -13.74 10.25
N ALA A 61 11.68 -14.68 10.65
CA ALA A 61 11.75 -16.00 9.99
C ALA A 61 10.55 -16.89 10.35
N PHE A 62 10.06 -16.85 11.59
CA PHE A 62 8.97 -17.68 12.10
C PHE A 62 8.14 -16.91 13.14
N GLY A 63 6.81 -17.12 13.16
CA GLY A 63 5.93 -16.84 14.30
C GLY A 63 6.03 -15.46 14.96
N ASN A 64 5.53 -15.38 16.20
CA ASN A 64 5.67 -14.21 17.07
C ASN A 64 7.14 -14.08 17.52
N THR A 65 7.83 -13.06 17.02
CA THR A 65 9.19 -12.74 17.51
C THR A 65 9.17 -11.43 18.28
N SER A 66 9.76 -11.47 19.47
CA SER A 66 9.97 -10.30 20.33
C SER A 66 11.11 -9.39 19.87
N ASN A 67 11.84 -9.79 18.82
CA ASN A 67 12.99 -9.08 18.29
C ASN A 67 12.84 -8.89 16.79
N THR A 68 12.09 -7.87 16.37
CA THR A 68 12.20 -7.37 15.01
C THR A 68 13.48 -6.55 14.88
N ASN A 69 14.28 -6.88 13.86
CA ASN A 69 15.41 -6.04 13.48
C ASN A 69 14.88 -4.79 12.77
N ASN A 70 15.60 -3.69 12.93
CA ASN A 70 15.37 -2.51 12.10
C ASN A 70 15.70 -2.84 10.64
N PHE A 71 14.80 -2.49 9.73
CA PHE A 71 15.04 -2.52 8.30
C PHE A 71 15.60 -1.15 7.95
N ASN A 72 16.91 -1.05 7.72
CA ASN A 72 17.55 0.22 7.40
C ASN A 72 18.05 0.20 5.96
N ASN A 73 17.76 1.26 5.22
CA ASN A 73 18.11 1.42 3.80
C ASN A 73 17.61 0.27 2.91
N THR A 74 16.44 -0.31 3.22
CA THR A 74 15.85 -1.34 2.35
C THR A 74 15.35 -0.68 1.07
N SER A 75 15.87 -1.08 -0.08
CA SER A 75 15.43 -0.56 -1.38
C SER A 75 13.98 -0.96 -1.64
N LEU A 76 13.18 0.00 -2.11
CA LEU A 76 11.81 -0.24 -2.55
C LEU A 76 11.71 -0.05 -4.06
N VAL A 77 11.02 -0.96 -4.73
CA VAL A 77 10.69 -0.87 -6.16
C VAL A 77 9.27 -0.36 -6.38
N ASN A 78 9.04 0.29 -7.51
CA ASN A 78 7.71 0.68 -7.98
C ASN A 78 7.00 -0.49 -8.70
N ASN A 79 5.78 -0.24 -9.17
CA ASN A 79 4.95 -1.16 -9.94
C ASN A 79 5.52 -1.59 -11.31
N SER A 80 6.64 -1.02 -11.74
CA SER A 80 7.41 -1.46 -12.92
C SER A 80 8.69 -2.23 -12.56
N GLY A 81 8.99 -2.38 -11.26
CA GLY A 81 10.21 -3.02 -10.76
C GLY A 81 11.42 -2.08 -10.65
N ASP A 82 11.27 -0.79 -10.95
CA ASP A 82 12.36 0.19 -10.85
C ASP A 82 12.54 0.67 -9.41
N ALA A 83 13.78 0.93 -9.00
CA ALA A 83 14.08 1.49 -7.67
C ALA A 83 13.44 2.88 -7.51
N ALA A 84 12.64 3.06 -6.45
CA ALA A 84 11.78 4.23 -6.30
C ALA A 84 11.83 4.91 -4.93
N ALA A 85 12.28 4.20 -3.89
CA ALA A 85 12.45 4.74 -2.55
C ALA A 85 13.35 3.85 -1.67
N THR A 86 13.52 4.25 -0.41
CA THR A 86 14.20 3.47 0.63
C THR A 86 13.35 3.45 1.90
N LEU A 87 13.22 2.28 2.52
CA LEU A 87 12.53 2.07 3.79
C LEU A 87 13.54 2.05 4.94
N ASN A 88 13.19 2.74 6.02
CA ASN A 88 13.88 2.71 7.30
C ASN A 88 12.87 2.44 8.41
N THR A 89 13.23 1.65 9.41
CA THR A 89 12.41 1.49 10.62
C THR A 89 13.21 1.76 11.87
N THR A 90 12.55 2.37 12.86
CA THR A 90 13.04 2.46 14.22
C THR A 90 12.08 1.68 15.09
N ILE A 91 12.49 0.50 15.51
CA ILE A 91 11.75 -0.44 16.33
C ILE A 91 12.61 -0.74 17.56
N ARG A 92 12.05 -0.60 18.76
CA ARG A 92 12.81 -0.78 20.00
C ARG A 92 13.00 -2.26 20.29
N ASN A 93 14.16 -2.58 20.85
CA ASN A 93 14.49 -3.93 21.26
C ASN A 93 13.63 -4.33 22.48
N GLY A 94 12.92 -5.46 22.41
CA GLY A 94 11.83 -5.80 23.34
C GLY A 94 10.56 -4.93 23.18
N GLY A 95 10.54 -4.10 22.14
CA GLY A 95 9.65 -2.96 21.95
C GLY A 95 8.83 -2.98 20.66
N GLY A 96 9.22 -3.77 19.66
CA GLY A 96 8.35 -4.15 18.55
C GLY A 96 8.27 -5.65 18.42
N THR A 97 7.09 -6.13 18.07
CA THR A 97 6.81 -7.56 17.86
C THR A 97 6.35 -7.71 16.43
N GLY A 98 7.18 -8.33 15.59
CA GLY A 98 6.74 -8.82 14.30
C GLY A 98 5.86 -10.04 14.58
N TYR A 99 4.62 -9.99 14.14
CA TYR A 99 3.63 -11.01 14.45
C TYR A 99 2.92 -11.42 13.16
N ALA A 100 2.86 -12.73 12.90
CA ALA A 100 1.88 -13.28 11.97
C ALA A 100 0.63 -13.61 12.76
N ASN A 101 -0.54 -13.12 12.31
CA ASN A 101 -1.81 -13.34 12.99
C ASN A 101 -2.08 -14.84 13.20
N TYR A 102 -1.53 -15.68 12.31
CA TYR A 102 -1.67 -17.13 12.32
C TYR A 102 -0.38 -17.91 12.60
N GLY A 103 0.63 -17.29 13.22
CA GLY A 103 1.88 -17.97 13.60
C GLY A 103 1.75 -19.04 14.71
N PHE A 104 0.53 -19.41 15.13
CA PHE A 104 0.26 -20.28 16.27
C PHE A 104 -0.28 -21.67 15.91
N THR A 105 -0.69 -21.92 14.68
CA THR A 105 -1.10 -23.27 14.27
C THR A 105 0.08 -23.93 13.57
N SER A 106 0.49 -25.10 14.04
CA SER A 106 1.35 -26.04 13.31
C SER A 106 0.75 -26.56 11.99
N GLU A 107 -0.33 -25.94 11.55
CA GLU A 107 -1.05 -26.20 10.33
C GLU A 107 -0.67 -25.08 9.34
N PRO A 108 -0.23 -25.40 8.12
CA PRO A 108 -0.05 -24.38 7.08
C PRO A 108 -1.36 -23.61 6.96
N ASN A 109 -1.30 -22.30 7.13
CA ASN A 109 -2.50 -21.47 7.10
C ASN A 109 -3.23 -21.69 5.77
N GLN A 110 -4.53 -21.92 5.87
CA GLN A 110 -5.39 -22.43 4.80
C GLN A 110 -5.42 -21.50 3.59
N GLY A 111 -4.56 -21.72 2.59
CA GLY A 111 -4.82 -21.39 1.18
C GLY A 111 -5.31 -19.98 0.80
N SER A 112 -5.17 -18.98 1.67
CA SER A 112 -5.58 -17.61 1.37
C SER A 112 -4.60 -16.98 0.39
N THR A 113 -5.05 -16.85 -0.86
CA THR A 113 -4.32 -16.19 -1.96
C THR A 113 -4.85 -14.78 -2.16
N GLY A 114 -4.06 -13.91 -2.79
CA GLY A 114 -4.52 -12.57 -3.16
C GLY A 114 -4.63 -11.60 -1.97
N GLU A 115 -5.74 -10.84 -1.91
CA GLU A 115 -5.91 -9.75 -0.94
C GLU A 115 -5.90 -10.20 0.53
N ALA A 116 -6.43 -11.40 0.82
CA ALA A 116 -6.40 -11.97 2.17
C ALA A 116 -4.96 -12.28 2.63
N GLY A 117 -4.08 -12.66 1.69
CA GLY A 117 -2.63 -12.83 1.86
C GLY A 117 -1.98 -11.66 2.61
N LEU A 118 -2.35 -10.44 2.21
CA LEU A 118 -1.85 -9.19 2.77
C LEU A 118 -2.19 -9.01 4.25
N MET A 119 -3.34 -9.53 4.73
CA MET A 119 -3.80 -9.32 6.10
C MET A 119 -3.26 -10.35 7.11
N HIS A 120 -2.50 -11.35 6.67
CA HIS A 120 -2.06 -12.42 7.56
C HIS A 120 -0.86 -12.07 8.46
N SER A 121 -0.06 -11.07 8.09
CA SER A 121 1.12 -10.66 8.85
C SER A 121 1.16 -9.18 9.08
N TYR A 122 1.71 -8.79 10.23
CA TYR A 122 1.79 -7.39 10.61
C TYR A 122 3.02 -7.09 11.47
N LEU A 123 3.46 -5.85 11.35
CA LEU A 123 4.43 -5.24 12.25
C LEU A 123 3.68 -4.49 13.35
N ASN A 124 3.90 -4.86 14.62
CA ASN A 124 3.47 -4.04 15.75
C ASN A 124 4.51 -2.97 16.07
N PHE A 125 4.08 -1.72 16.20
CA PHE A 125 4.93 -0.62 16.63
C PHE A 125 4.12 0.52 17.25
N GLY A 126 4.78 1.36 18.03
CA GLY A 126 4.21 2.54 18.69
C GLY A 126 3.40 2.21 19.95
N GLY A 127 2.38 3.03 20.23
CA GLY A 127 1.53 2.89 21.42
C GLY A 127 2.22 3.39 22.70
N THR A 128 2.26 2.55 23.75
CA THR A 128 2.91 2.89 25.02
C THR A 128 4.44 3.04 24.91
N GLN A 129 5.03 2.56 23.81
CA GLN A 129 6.44 2.78 23.51
C GLN A 129 6.59 3.94 22.52
N THR A 130 7.23 5.01 22.99
CA THR A 130 7.45 6.21 22.19
C THR A 130 8.71 6.09 21.32
N GLY A 131 8.66 6.70 20.13
CA GLY A 131 9.80 6.83 19.22
C GLY A 131 9.95 5.69 18.22
N GLU A 132 8.96 4.79 18.10
CA GLU A 132 8.96 3.78 17.05
C GLU A 132 8.32 4.30 15.76
N THR A 133 8.98 4.07 14.62
CA THR A 133 8.60 4.67 13.34
C THR A 133 8.90 3.77 12.15
N ILE A 134 8.17 4.03 11.07
CA ILE A 134 8.50 3.58 9.71
C ILE A 134 8.70 4.84 8.87
N THR A 135 9.85 4.98 8.23
CA THR A 135 10.18 6.13 7.41
C THR A 135 10.48 5.69 5.99
N VAL A 136 9.77 6.28 5.03
CA VAL A 136 10.07 6.15 3.61
C VAL A 136 10.87 7.38 3.20
N ASN A 137 12.03 7.17 2.61
CA ASN A 137 12.97 8.20 2.18
C ASN A 137 13.23 8.09 0.68
N ASN A 138 13.66 9.20 0.08
CA ASN A 138 14.11 9.27 -1.31
C ASN A 138 13.03 8.86 -2.31
N LEU A 139 11.77 9.25 -2.05
CA LEU A 139 10.69 9.07 -3.03
C LEU A 139 11.06 9.74 -4.35
N ALA A 140 10.97 8.97 -5.43
CA ALA A 140 11.25 9.42 -6.78
C ALA A 140 10.31 10.56 -7.24
N SER A 141 10.72 11.28 -8.29
CA SER A 141 10.03 12.49 -8.76
C SER A 141 8.61 12.24 -9.25
N GLU A 142 8.28 11.03 -9.71
CA GLU A 142 6.92 10.67 -10.09
C GLU A 142 5.92 10.77 -8.94
N PHE A 143 6.36 10.62 -7.67
CA PHE A 143 5.51 10.78 -6.49
C PHE A 143 5.47 12.22 -5.99
N THR A 144 6.59 12.93 -6.04
CA THR A 144 6.73 14.24 -5.38
C THR A 144 6.25 15.41 -6.24
N SER A 145 6.30 15.28 -7.56
CA SER A 145 5.98 16.39 -8.49
C SER A 145 4.52 16.82 -8.49
N LYS A 146 3.58 15.88 -8.28
CA LYS A 146 2.12 16.13 -8.17
C LYS A 146 1.55 15.73 -6.81
N GLY A 147 2.40 15.17 -5.97
CA GLY A 147 2.00 14.56 -4.72
C GLY A 147 1.50 13.13 -4.88
N TYR A 148 1.23 12.52 -3.73
CA TYR A 148 0.86 11.12 -3.63
C TYR A 148 -0.19 10.89 -2.55
N LYS A 149 -0.78 9.71 -2.60
CA LYS A 149 -1.65 9.14 -1.58
C LYS A 149 -0.90 8.02 -0.87
N VAL A 150 -1.20 7.79 0.39
CA VAL A 150 -0.74 6.62 1.13
C VAL A 150 -1.96 5.86 1.63
N TYR A 151 -2.00 4.57 1.35
CA TYR A 151 -2.93 3.61 1.91
C TYR A 151 -2.17 2.81 2.96
N ILE A 152 -2.64 2.79 4.21
CA ILE A 152 -2.13 1.88 5.23
C ILE A 152 -3.13 0.74 5.37
N PHE A 153 -2.65 -0.49 5.30
CA PHE A 153 -3.42 -1.72 5.50
C PHE A 153 -3.17 -2.23 6.91
N HIS A 154 -4.25 -2.53 7.62
CA HIS A 154 -4.20 -2.92 9.02
C HIS A 154 -5.42 -3.77 9.38
N ASP A 155 -5.20 -4.91 10.02
CA ASP A 155 -6.26 -5.73 10.61
C ASP A 155 -5.63 -6.76 11.57
N LEU A 156 -6.34 -7.09 12.65
CA LEU A 156 -5.89 -8.08 13.64
C LEU A 156 -6.95 -8.98 14.21
N ASN A 157 -8.23 -8.68 14.03
CA ASN A 157 -9.30 -9.39 14.73
C ASN A 157 -9.11 -9.33 16.28
N GLN A 158 -8.91 -8.12 16.82
CA GLN A 158 -8.76 -7.87 18.26
C GLN A 158 -9.56 -6.63 18.70
N ASP A 159 -10.23 -6.68 19.86
CA ASP A 159 -10.93 -5.51 20.42
C ASP A 159 -9.94 -4.46 20.93
N ARG A 160 -9.65 -3.45 20.09
CA ARG A 160 -8.68 -2.38 20.41
C ARG A 160 -8.82 -1.16 19.51
N ASN A 161 -8.53 -0.01 20.11
CA ASN A 161 -8.42 1.27 19.40
C ASN A 161 -6.96 1.62 19.09
N TYR A 162 -6.66 1.75 17.81
CA TYR A 162 -5.34 2.17 17.32
C TYR A 162 -5.45 2.98 16.04
N GLY A 163 -4.33 3.51 15.59
CA GLY A 163 -4.29 4.35 14.40
C GLY A 163 -2.88 4.62 13.96
N PHE A 164 -2.75 5.49 12.96
CA PHE A 164 -1.46 5.91 12.44
C PHE A 164 -1.47 7.41 12.20
N ASN A 165 -0.32 8.03 12.45
CA ASN A 165 -0.02 9.36 11.96
C ASN A 165 0.98 9.24 10.81
N ILE A 166 0.70 9.93 9.71
CA ILE A 166 1.67 10.14 8.63
C ILE A 166 2.06 11.61 8.60
N ASN A 167 3.36 11.88 8.49
CA ASN A 167 3.92 13.23 8.39
C ASN A 167 5.05 13.29 7.35
N ASP A 168 4.95 14.18 6.35
CA ASP A 168 6.03 14.44 5.37
C ASP A 168 6.83 15.73 5.65
N GLY A 169 6.60 16.36 6.81
CA GLY A 169 7.18 17.63 7.22
C GLY A 169 6.34 18.84 6.84
N SER A 170 5.40 18.71 5.90
CA SER A 170 4.48 19.78 5.48
C SER A 170 3.03 19.46 5.82
N VAL A 171 2.62 18.21 5.62
CA VAL A 171 1.28 17.69 5.89
C VAL A 171 1.38 16.61 6.96
N SER A 172 0.47 16.65 7.93
CA SER A 172 0.31 15.59 8.92
C SER A 172 -1.16 15.20 9.06
N GLN A 173 -1.45 13.90 8.98
CA GLN A 173 -2.80 13.35 9.09
C GLN A 173 -2.78 12.14 10.00
N SER A 174 -3.84 11.98 10.79
CA SER A 174 -4.04 10.84 11.66
C SER A 174 -5.38 10.19 11.37
N PHE A 175 -5.40 8.87 11.27
CA PHE A 175 -6.63 8.09 11.27
C PHE A 175 -6.55 6.98 12.31
N TRP A 176 -7.70 6.70 12.91
CA TRP A 176 -7.92 5.72 13.97
C TRP A 176 -9.02 4.76 13.54
N THR A 177 -8.87 3.50 13.94
CA THR A 177 -9.80 2.39 13.73
C THR A 177 -10.16 1.76 15.07
N GLN A 178 -11.36 1.19 15.13
CA GLN A 178 -11.78 0.31 16.22
C GLN A 178 -11.83 -1.10 15.66
N ASP A 179 -10.77 -1.85 15.92
CA ASP A 179 -10.74 -3.27 15.57
C ASP A 179 -11.64 -4.04 16.54
N SER A 180 -12.32 -5.07 16.04
CA SER A 180 -13.28 -5.85 16.80
C SER A 180 -12.97 -7.34 16.65
N THR A 181 -13.29 -8.14 17.66
CA THR A 181 -13.07 -9.61 17.63
C THR A 181 -14.00 -10.37 16.67
N THR A 182 -14.83 -9.66 15.92
CA THR A 182 -15.61 -10.21 14.82
C THR A 182 -15.01 -9.66 13.54
N ASP A 183 -14.08 -10.43 12.99
CA ASP A 183 -13.55 -10.27 11.64
C ASP A 183 -14.73 -10.20 10.67
N ALA A 184 -14.97 -8.99 10.15
CA ALA A 184 -16.09 -8.73 9.26
C ALA A 184 -15.61 -8.66 7.81
N ASP A 185 -14.31 -8.76 7.58
CA ASP A 185 -13.66 -8.23 6.39
C ASP A 185 -12.65 -9.19 5.75
N ALA A 186 -12.16 -10.19 6.48
CA ALA A 186 -11.64 -11.44 5.94
C ALA A 186 -12.69 -12.55 6.18
N ASN A 187 -13.82 -12.46 5.49
CA ASN A 187 -14.65 -13.63 5.26
C ASN A 187 -13.74 -14.75 4.73
N ASP A 188 -13.79 -15.93 5.38
CA ASP A 188 -13.07 -17.16 4.99
C ASP A 188 -13.39 -17.65 3.54
N ASP A 189 -14.04 -16.82 2.70
CA ASP A 189 -14.27 -17.02 1.28
C ASP A 189 -13.16 -16.43 0.38
N GLY A 190 -12.15 -15.76 0.96
CA GLY A 190 -10.98 -15.24 0.26
C GLY A 190 -11.20 -13.89 -0.45
N ILE A 191 -12.31 -13.19 -0.16
CA ILE A 191 -12.60 -11.86 -0.70
C ILE A 191 -12.48 -10.84 0.42
N MET A 192 -11.64 -9.79 0.28
CA MET A 192 -11.56 -8.75 1.30
C MET A 192 -12.69 -7.71 1.15
N GLU A 193 -13.40 -7.41 2.24
CA GLU A 193 -14.29 -6.24 2.31
C GLU A 193 -13.52 -5.02 2.82
N TRP A 194 -13.14 -4.13 1.92
CA TRP A 194 -12.35 -2.93 2.28
C TRP A 194 -13.20 -1.86 2.98
N VAL A 195 -12.96 -1.67 4.27
CA VAL A 195 -13.60 -0.66 5.11
C VAL A 195 -12.60 0.43 5.50
N ARG A 196 -12.90 1.67 5.16
CA ARG A 196 -12.02 2.81 5.48
C ARG A 196 -12.19 3.23 6.93
N ALA A 197 -11.08 3.30 7.67
CA ALA A 197 -10.99 4.03 8.93
C ALA A 197 -11.08 5.55 8.68
N THR A 198 -12.02 6.21 9.34
CA THR A 198 -12.31 7.65 9.17
C THR A 198 -12.19 8.47 10.46
N GLY A 199 -12.10 7.81 11.62
CA GLY A 199 -11.91 8.48 12.90
C GLY A 199 -10.57 9.21 12.91
N THR A 200 -10.53 10.47 13.33
CA THR A 200 -9.29 11.27 13.42
C THR A 200 -8.70 11.31 14.83
N THR A 201 -9.43 10.76 15.80
CA THR A 201 -9.04 10.61 17.21
C THR A 201 -9.49 9.24 17.71
N SER A 202 -8.93 8.76 18.81
CA SER A 202 -9.39 7.49 19.41
C SER A 202 -10.87 7.49 19.76
N GLY A 203 -11.41 8.62 20.26
CA GLY A 203 -12.83 8.75 20.61
C GLY A 203 -13.79 8.83 19.42
N THR A 204 -13.28 8.97 18.19
CA THR A 204 -14.08 8.98 16.96
C THR A 204 -13.83 7.77 16.07
N ALA A 205 -13.04 6.81 16.54
CA ALA A 205 -12.88 5.51 15.91
C ALA A 205 -14.08 4.63 16.24
N THR A 206 -15.10 4.63 15.38
CA THR A 206 -16.36 3.90 15.62
C THR A 206 -16.63 2.79 14.60
N ALA A 207 -15.70 2.56 13.68
CA ALA A 207 -15.81 1.55 12.64
C ALA A 207 -14.58 0.64 12.67
N ASN A 208 -14.82 -0.65 12.42
CA ASN A 208 -13.78 -1.63 12.12
C ASN A 208 -13.30 -1.41 10.68
N GLY A 209 -12.38 -0.47 10.52
CA GLY A 209 -11.75 -0.18 9.24
C GLY A 209 -10.45 -0.96 9.11
N ASN A 210 -10.22 -1.55 7.94
CA ASN A 210 -9.03 -2.33 7.62
C ASN A 210 -8.04 -1.61 6.68
N TYR A 211 -8.36 -0.37 6.33
CA TYR A 211 -7.41 0.52 5.71
C TYR A 211 -7.63 1.99 6.08
N SER A 212 -6.59 2.80 5.91
CA SER A 212 -6.64 4.26 6.07
C SER A 212 -6.05 4.94 4.84
N LEU A 213 -6.71 6.01 4.36
CA LEU A 213 -6.27 6.79 3.20
C LEU A 213 -5.82 8.18 3.62
N TYR A 214 -4.57 8.48 3.31
CA TYR A 214 -3.85 9.73 3.55
C TYR A 214 -3.58 10.41 2.19
N THR A 215 -3.86 11.71 2.05
CA THR A 215 -3.75 12.42 0.76
C THR A 215 -3.04 13.77 0.87
N GLY A 216 -2.62 14.34 -0.26
CA GLY A 216 -2.05 15.70 -0.29
C GLY A 216 -0.59 15.79 0.16
N PHE A 217 0.10 14.66 0.28
CA PHE A 217 1.53 14.62 0.56
C PHE A 217 2.33 14.89 -0.71
N SER A 218 3.51 15.49 -0.56
CA SER A 218 4.42 15.77 -1.68
C SER A 218 5.90 15.73 -1.30
N GLY A 219 6.22 15.58 -0.01
CA GLY A 219 7.59 15.45 0.45
C GLY A 219 8.30 14.22 -0.14
N SER A 220 9.62 14.34 -0.32
CA SER A 220 10.46 13.20 -0.74
C SER A 220 10.67 12.15 0.35
N SER A 221 10.11 12.39 1.53
CA SER A 221 10.14 11.49 2.67
C SER A 221 8.90 11.68 3.52
N PHE A 222 8.43 10.60 4.15
CA PHE A 222 7.42 10.69 5.20
C PHE A 222 7.68 9.67 6.29
N THR A 223 7.13 9.94 7.47
CA THR A 223 7.20 9.05 8.62
C THR A 223 5.80 8.61 9.02
N ILE A 224 5.63 7.31 9.22
CA ILE A 224 4.48 6.67 9.84
C ILE A 224 4.80 6.43 11.31
N THR A 225 3.90 6.87 12.19
CA THR A 225 3.96 6.61 13.63
C THR A 225 2.71 5.86 14.06
N GLY A 226 2.88 4.79 14.84
CA GLY A 226 1.77 4.06 15.44
C GLY A 226 1.13 4.85 16.58
N LEU A 227 -0.19 4.98 16.55
CA LEU A 227 -1.02 5.60 17.58
C LEU A 227 -1.84 4.51 18.27
N SER A 228 -1.96 4.53 19.58
CA SER A 228 -2.91 3.67 20.29
C SER A 228 -3.22 4.22 21.67
N SER A 229 -4.44 3.96 22.15
CA SER A 229 -4.85 4.25 23.53
C SER A 229 -4.59 3.10 24.50
N GLU A 230 -4.40 1.87 23.99
CA GLU A 230 -4.44 0.65 24.82
C GLU A 230 -3.32 -0.35 24.51
N ALA A 231 -2.85 -0.42 23.26
CA ALA A 231 -1.88 -1.42 22.80
C ALA A 231 -0.87 -0.80 21.80
N ARG A 232 -0.25 -1.61 20.94
CA ARG A 232 0.57 -1.13 19.80
C ARG A 232 -0.32 -0.97 18.58
N ALA A 233 0.08 -0.13 17.63
CA ALA A 233 -0.56 -0.09 16.32
C ALA A 233 0.01 -1.21 15.43
N THR A 234 -0.80 -1.74 14.52
CA THR A 234 -0.40 -2.86 13.65
C THR A 234 -0.58 -2.56 12.19
N ILE A 235 0.51 -2.68 11.46
CA ILE A 235 0.52 -2.45 10.03
C ILE A 235 0.83 -3.75 9.31
N ASN A 236 -0.07 -4.15 8.43
CA ASN A 236 0.11 -5.30 7.56
C ASN A 236 0.94 -4.92 6.33
N GLY A 237 0.65 -3.74 5.80
CA GLY A 237 1.37 -3.18 4.67
C GLY A 237 0.95 -1.76 4.38
N PHE A 238 1.47 -1.20 3.30
CA PHE A 238 1.01 0.08 2.80
C PHE A 238 1.28 0.20 1.29
N GLN A 239 0.56 1.11 0.66
CA GLN A 239 0.77 1.49 -0.73
C GLN A 239 0.93 3.00 -0.87
N ILE A 240 1.89 3.43 -1.67
CA ILE A 240 2.10 4.82 -2.06
C ILE A 240 1.68 4.92 -3.52
N VAL A 241 0.77 5.84 -3.84
CA VAL A 241 0.23 5.98 -5.20
C VAL A 241 0.40 7.43 -5.66
N ALA A 242 1.15 7.63 -6.73
CA ALA A 242 1.34 8.94 -7.35
C ALA A 242 0.00 9.50 -7.84
N VAL A 243 -0.20 10.81 -7.73
CA VAL A 243 -1.35 11.47 -8.35
C VAL A 243 -1.06 11.65 -9.85
N PRO A 244 -1.86 11.06 -10.76
CA PRO A 244 -1.64 11.22 -12.20
C PRO A 244 -1.65 12.68 -12.63
N GLU A 245 -0.82 13.05 -13.61
CA GLU A 245 -0.85 14.40 -14.16
C GLU A 245 -2.22 14.72 -14.77
N PRO A 246 -2.96 15.74 -14.28
CA PRO A 246 -4.38 15.91 -14.62
C PRO A 246 -4.73 16.29 -16.07
N SER A 247 -3.81 16.32 -17.03
CA SER A 247 -4.12 16.97 -18.33
C SER A 247 -3.20 16.68 -19.50
N SER A 248 -1.99 16.15 -19.29
CA SER A 248 -1.04 15.92 -20.38
C SER A 248 -1.53 14.87 -21.38
N THR A 249 -2.16 13.79 -20.89
CA THR A 249 -2.79 12.74 -21.72
C THR A 249 -4.04 13.23 -22.44
N ALA A 250 -4.89 14.00 -21.75
CA ALA A 250 -6.07 14.61 -22.36
C ALA A 250 -5.67 15.59 -23.46
N LEU A 251 -4.66 16.43 -23.23
CA LEU A 251 -4.15 17.39 -24.20
C LEU A 251 -3.48 16.69 -25.38
N LEU A 252 -2.71 15.61 -25.18
CA LEU A 252 -2.15 14.82 -26.28
C LEU A 252 -3.25 14.14 -27.10
N GLY A 253 -4.29 13.59 -26.46
CA GLY A 253 -5.44 13.03 -27.15
C GLY A 253 -6.19 14.07 -27.98
N LEU A 254 -6.45 15.25 -27.41
CA LEU A 254 -7.10 16.37 -28.11
C LEU A 254 -6.21 16.97 -29.21
N SER A 255 -4.90 17.06 -29.01
CA SER A 255 -3.97 17.53 -30.04
C SER A 255 -3.90 16.54 -31.21
N GLY A 256 -3.88 15.24 -30.93
CA GLY A 256 -3.99 14.20 -31.94
C GLY A 256 -5.31 14.29 -32.72
N LEU A 257 -6.42 14.52 -32.02
CA LEU A 257 -7.73 14.71 -32.64
C LEU A 257 -7.79 15.99 -33.50
N ALA A 258 -7.25 17.10 -33.02
CA ALA A 258 -7.18 18.35 -33.76
C ALA A 258 -6.36 18.21 -35.06
N LEU A 259 -5.24 17.50 -35.02
CA LEU A 259 -4.45 17.19 -36.22
C LEU A 259 -5.22 16.31 -37.22
N LEU A 260 -6.00 15.33 -36.74
CA LEU A 260 -6.87 14.52 -37.59
C LEU A 260 -7.96 15.35 -38.27
N LEU A 261 -8.54 16.32 -37.55
CA LEU A 261 -9.54 17.24 -38.10
C LEU A 261 -8.93 18.21 -39.13
N LEU A 262 -7.70 18.67 -38.92
CA LEU A 262 -6.99 19.54 -39.86
C LEU A 262 -6.60 18.82 -41.16
N ARG A 263 -6.30 17.51 -41.13
CA ARG A 263 -5.94 16.73 -42.32
C ARG A 263 -7.11 16.51 -43.29
N ARG A 264 -8.34 16.76 -42.87
CA ARG A 264 -9.56 16.62 -43.71
C ARG A 264 -9.96 17.89 -44.44
N ARG A 265 -9.33 19.03 -44.14
CA ARG A 265 -9.50 20.28 -44.89
C ARG A 265 -8.46 20.38 -45.99
#